data_AF-A0A482KKG0-F1
#
_entry.id   AF-A0A482KKG0-F1
#
_cell.length_a   1.000
_cell.length_b   1.000
_cell.length_c   1.000
_cell.angle_alpha   90.00
_cell.angle_beta   90.00
_cell.angle_gamma   90.00
#
_symmetry.space_group_name_H-M   'P 1'
#
loop_
_entity.id
_entity.type
_entity.pdbx_description
1 polymer ?
#
loop_
_entity_poly.entity_id
_entity_poly.type
_entity_poly.pdbx_seq_one_letter_code
_entity_poly.pdbx_strand_id
1 'polypeptide(L)'
;IILPFAIFALAAIIRRGLKPIDDFKNELKERDSEELTPIEVHDYPQELLPTIDEMNRLFERISKAQNEQKQFIADAAHELRIPVTALNLQTKILLSQFPEHESLQNLSKGLARIQHLVTQLLALAKQDVTLSMVEPTGYFQLNDVALNCVEQLVNLAMQKEIDLGFVRNEPIEMHSIEPTVHSIIFNLIDNAIKYTPHQGVINISVYTDQDHYACIQIEDSGA
;
A
#
# COMPACT_ATOMS: atom_id res chain seq x y z
N ILE A 1 19.76 -20.16 -62.99
CA ILE A 1 19.72 -18.77 -62.44
C ILE A 1 18.45 -18.53 -61.59
N ILE A 2 17.32 -19.18 -61.86
CA ILE A 2 16.04 -18.98 -61.12
C ILE A 2 16.05 -19.55 -59.68
N LEU A 3 16.79 -20.64 -59.44
CA LEU A 3 16.84 -21.34 -58.15
C LEU A 3 17.23 -20.45 -56.94
N PRO A 4 18.30 -19.63 -56.98
CA PRO A 4 18.64 -18.74 -55.85
C PRO A 4 17.57 -17.67 -55.58
N PHE A 5 16.92 -17.15 -56.63
CA PHE A 5 15.82 -16.18 -56.46
C PHE A 5 14.58 -16.82 -55.83
N ALA A 6 14.26 -18.07 -56.20
CA ALA A 6 13.18 -18.82 -55.59
C ALA A 6 13.45 -19.09 -54.09
N ILE A 7 14.66 -19.52 -53.73
CA ILE A 7 15.06 -19.72 -52.33
C ILE A 7 14.99 -18.42 -51.54
N PHE A 8 15.46 -17.30 -52.11
CA PHE A 8 15.40 -15.99 -51.47
C PHE A 8 13.96 -15.53 -51.24
N ALA A 9 13.09 -15.68 -52.25
CA ALA A 9 11.67 -15.34 -52.13
C ALA A 9 10.96 -16.18 -51.06
N LEU A 10 11.24 -17.49 -51.02
CA LEU A 10 10.65 -18.42 -50.06
C LEU A 10 11.13 -18.11 -48.63
N ALA A 11 12.42 -17.82 -48.46
CA ALA A 11 12.97 -17.35 -47.19
C ALA A 11 12.36 -16.01 -46.74
N ALA A 12 12.14 -15.07 -47.66
CA ALA A 12 11.52 -13.78 -47.36
C ALA A 12 10.04 -13.93 -46.94
N ILE A 13 9.31 -14.84 -47.58
CA ILE A 13 7.91 -15.15 -47.23
C ILE A 13 7.84 -15.81 -45.85
N ILE A 14 8.69 -16.81 -45.57
CA ILE A 14 8.73 -17.47 -44.26
C ILE A 14 9.10 -16.47 -43.15
N ARG A 15 10.13 -15.63 -43.37
CA ARG A 15 10.53 -14.61 -42.39
C ARG A 15 9.42 -13.60 -42.13
N ARG A 16 8.68 -13.17 -43.17
CA ARG A 16 7.53 -12.29 -42.99
C ARG A 16 6.37 -12.97 -42.26
N GLY A 17 6.10 -14.24 -42.51
CA GLY A 17 5.04 -14.99 -41.85
C GLY A 17 5.33 -15.31 -40.38
N LEU A 18 6.62 -15.45 -40.01
CA LEU A 18 7.03 -15.73 -38.62
C LEU A 18 7.25 -14.47 -37.77
N LYS A 19 7.47 -13.30 -38.41
CA LYS A 19 7.70 -12.04 -37.69
C LYS A 19 6.63 -11.73 -36.61
N PRO A 20 5.31 -11.90 -36.85
CA PRO A 20 4.30 -11.64 -35.83
C PRO A 20 4.42 -12.52 -34.57
N ILE A 21 5.01 -13.72 -34.70
CA ILE A 21 5.25 -14.61 -33.54
C ILE A 21 6.42 -14.08 -32.70
N ASP A 22 7.47 -13.57 -33.35
CA ASP A 22 8.59 -12.94 -32.65
C ASP A 22 8.15 -11.64 -31.96
N ASP A 23 7.28 -10.86 -32.61
CA ASP A 23 6.70 -9.64 -32.04
C ASP A 23 5.85 -9.98 -30.79
N PHE A 24 4.94 -10.97 -30.88
CA PHE A 24 4.16 -11.48 -29.75
C PHE A 24 5.04 -11.97 -28.59
N LYS A 25 6.11 -12.72 -28.91
CA LYS A 25 7.05 -13.22 -27.90
C LYS A 25 7.80 -12.10 -27.19
N ASN A 26 8.17 -11.05 -27.89
CA ASN A 26 8.87 -9.90 -27.29
C ASN A 26 7.91 -9.10 -26.40
N GLU A 27 6.66 -8.92 -26.82
CA GLU A 27 5.63 -8.29 -25.99
C GLU A 27 5.39 -9.05 -24.68
N LEU A 28 5.34 -10.39 -24.72
CA LEU A 28 5.24 -11.20 -23.50
C LEU A 28 6.49 -11.12 -22.61
N LYS A 29 7.67 -10.86 -23.17
CA LYS A 29 8.92 -10.76 -22.41
C LYS A 29 9.09 -9.40 -21.73
N GLU A 30 8.54 -8.36 -22.34
CA GLU A 30 8.60 -7.00 -21.81
C GLU A 30 7.54 -6.75 -20.73
N ARG A 31 6.49 -7.56 -20.69
CA ARG A 31 5.49 -7.56 -19.61
C ARG A 31 6.08 -8.10 -18.31
N ASP A 32 5.88 -7.36 -17.24
CA ASP A 32 6.28 -7.78 -15.90
C ASP A 32 5.39 -8.94 -15.42
N SER A 33 5.91 -9.77 -14.51
CA SER A 33 5.21 -10.93 -13.94
C SER A 33 3.93 -10.59 -13.17
N GLU A 34 3.76 -9.31 -12.81
CA GLU A 34 2.60 -8.75 -12.11
C GLU A 34 1.61 -8.05 -13.07
N GLU A 35 1.97 -7.90 -14.35
CA GLU A 35 1.17 -7.20 -15.34
C GLU A 35 0.10 -8.10 -15.97
N LEU A 36 -1.08 -8.13 -15.34
CA LEU A 36 -2.26 -8.92 -15.78
C LEU A 36 -3.19 -8.15 -16.74
N THR A 37 -2.69 -7.10 -17.39
CA THR A 37 -3.47 -6.36 -18.39
C THR A 37 -3.76 -7.27 -19.59
N PRO A 38 -4.94 -7.18 -20.24
CA PRO A 38 -5.21 -7.97 -21.43
C PRO A 38 -4.16 -7.72 -22.53
N ILE A 39 -3.84 -8.77 -23.29
CA ILE A 39 -3.08 -8.65 -24.53
C ILE A 39 -4.03 -8.08 -25.58
N GLU A 40 -3.70 -6.91 -26.11
CA GLU A 40 -4.47 -6.29 -27.18
C GLU A 40 -4.27 -7.06 -28.48
N VAL A 41 -5.38 -7.36 -29.15
CA VAL A 41 -5.36 -8.06 -30.43
C VAL A 41 -4.87 -7.09 -31.51
N HIS A 42 -3.59 -7.19 -31.86
CA HIS A 42 -2.99 -6.51 -33.00
C HIS A 42 -3.23 -7.28 -34.31
N ASP A 43 -2.55 -6.91 -35.40
CA ASP A 43 -2.48 -7.63 -36.70
C ASP A 43 -1.81 -9.03 -36.58
N TYR A 44 -2.18 -9.81 -35.56
CA TYR A 44 -1.70 -11.17 -35.36
C TYR A 44 -2.38 -12.14 -36.33
N PRO A 45 -1.69 -13.23 -36.71
CA PRO A 45 -2.29 -14.31 -37.48
C PRO A 45 -3.52 -14.89 -36.77
N GLN A 46 -4.52 -15.31 -37.55
CA GLN A 46 -5.77 -15.87 -37.02
C GLN A 46 -5.53 -17.12 -36.16
N GLU A 47 -4.43 -17.82 -36.40
CA GLU A 47 -3.98 -18.99 -35.66
C GLU A 47 -3.56 -18.66 -34.21
N LEU A 48 -3.14 -17.42 -33.93
CA LEU A 48 -2.75 -16.99 -32.58
C LEU A 48 -3.92 -16.46 -31.74
N LEU A 49 -5.01 -16.03 -32.38
CA LEU A 49 -6.17 -15.46 -31.70
C LEU A 49 -6.76 -16.38 -30.60
N PRO A 50 -6.92 -17.70 -30.81
CA PRO A 50 -7.44 -18.59 -29.77
C PRO A 50 -6.51 -18.69 -28.55
N THR A 51 -5.19 -18.63 -28.78
CA THR A 51 -4.21 -18.65 -27.68
C THR A 51 -4.25 -17.35 -26.89
N ILE A 52 -4.35 -16.21 -27.57
CA ILE A 52 -4.49 -14.88 -26.93
C ILE A 52 -5.76 -14.84 -26.07
N ASP A 53 -6.90 -15.34 -26.58
CA ASP A 53 -8.15 -15.38 -25.82
C ASP A 53 -8.03 -16.23 -24.55
N GLU A 54 -7.41 -17.41 -24.64
CA GLU A 54 -7.21 -18.27 -23.47
C GLU A 54 -6.25 -17.65 -22.45
N MET A 55 -5.19 -16.97 -22.91
CA MET A 55 -4.28 -16.24 -22.03
C MET A 55 -4.97 -15.08 -21.31
N ASN A 56 -5.77 -14.29 -22.04
CA ASN A 56 -6.54 -13.20 -21.44
C ASN A 56 -7.54 -13.71 -20.40
N ARG A 57 -8.20 -14.85 -20.66
CA ARG A 57 -9.06 -15.52 -19.67
C ARG A 57 -8.28 -15.98 -18.43
N LEU A 58 -7.07 -16.50 -18.61
CA LEU A 58 -6.21 -16.88 -17.48
C LEU A 58 -5.82 -15.65 -16.66
N PHE A 59 -5.43 -14.55 -17.31
CA PHE A 59 -5.12 -13.29 -16.63
C PHE A 59 -6.32 -12.76 -15.84
N GLU A 60 -7.51 -12.79 -16.43
CA GLU A 60 -8.75 -12.40 -15.75
C GLU A 60 -9.03 -13.28 -14.52
N ARG A 61 -8.85 -14.61 -14.64
CA ARG A 61 -9.05 -15.54 -13.51
C ARG A 61 -8.03 -15.31 -12.39
N ILE A 62 -6.77 -15.06 -12.73
CA ILE A 62 -5.72 -14.77 -11.75
C ILE A 62 -6.02 -13.43 -11.07
N SER A 63 -6.35 -12.39 -11.84
CA SER A 63 -6.70 -11.07 -11.32
C SER A 63 -7.89 -11.16 -10.35
N LYS A 64 -8.94 -11.90 -10.73
CA LYS A 64 -10.10 -12.13 -9.87
C LYS A 64 -9.73 -12.86 -8.58
N ALA A 65 -8.95 -13.94 -8.67
CA ALA A 65 -8.52 -14.71 -7.50
C ALA A 65 -7.65 -13.87 -6.54
N GLN A 66 -6.73 -13.07 -7.08
CA GLN A 66 -5.94 -12.13 -6.29
C GLN A 66 -6.83 -11.09 -5.60
N ASN A 67 -7.84 -10.54 -6.29
CA ASN A 67 -8.76 -9.58 -5.70
C ASN A 67 -9.63 -10.20 -4.59
N GLU A 68 -10.14 -11.41 -4.79
CA GLU A 68 -10.90 -12.16 -3.77
C GLU A 68 -10.03 -12.46 -2.53
N GLN A 69 -8.79 -12.91 -2.72
CA GLN A 69 -7.85 -13.14 -1.62
C GLN A 69 -7.55 -11.86 -0.84
N LYS A 70 -7.39 -10.73 -1.54
CA LYS A 70 -7.17 -9.41 -0.93
C LYS A 70 -8.37 -8.95 -0.11
N GLN A 71 -9.59 -9.07 -0.66
CA GLN A 71 -10.83 -8.76 0.06
C GLN A 71 -10.96 -9.62 1.33
N PHE A 72 -10.70 -10.92 1.21
CA PHE A 72 -10.72 -11.83 2.36
C PHE A 72 -9.74 -11.41 3.47
N ILE A 73 -8.51 -11.02 3.13
CA ILE A 73 -7.53 -10.56 4.12
C ILE A 73 -7.99 -9.24 4.78
N ALA A 74 -8.54 -8.31 4.00
CA ALA A 74 -9.05 -7.05 4.51
C ALA A 74 -10.22 -7.25 5.49
N ASP A 75 -11.19 -8.09 5.12
CA ASP A 75 -12.36 -8.44 5.93
C ASP A 75 -11.92 -9.14 7.23
N ALA A 76 -11.04 -10.15 7.11
CA ALA A 76 -10.52 -10.88 8.27
C ALA A 76 -9.82 -9.95 9.26
N ALA A 77 -9.08 -8.96 8.78
CA ALA A 77 -8.39 -8.05 9.67
C ALA A 77 -9.31 -7.01 10.32
N HIS A 78 -10.37 -6.57 9.63
CA HIS A 78 -11.40 -5.74 10.25
C HIS A 78 -12.12 -6.51 11.37
N GLU A 79 -12.52 -7.74 11.08
CA GLU A 79 -13.13 -8.68 12.04
C GLU A 79 -12.21 -9.00 13.22
N LEU A 80 -10.87 -9.02 13.02
CA LEU A 80 -9.90 -9.20 14.11
C LEU A 80 -9.65 -7.91 14.91
N ARG A 81 -9.74 -6.74 14.30
CA ARG A 81 -9.49 -5.45 14.97
C ARG A 81 -10.50 -5.21 16.09
N ILE A 82 -11.77 -5.53 15.87
CA ILE A 82 -12.86 -5.34 16.84
C ILE A 82 -12.62 -6.10 18.15
N PRO A 83 -12.46 -7.44 18.17
CA PRO A 83 -12.24 -8.21 19.40
C PRO A 83 -10.90 -7.87 20.06
N VAL A 84 -9.85 -7.61 19.28
CA VAL A 84 -8.55 -7.24 19.84
C VAL A 84 -8.60 -5.86 20.53
N THR A 85 -9.34 -4.90 19.96
CA THR A 85 -9.56 -3.59 20.58
C THR A 85 -10.36 -3.71 21.88
N ALA A 86 -11.41 -4.53 21.88
CA ALA A 86 -12.21 -4.81 23.08
C ALA A 86 -11.37 -5.44 24.20
N LEU A 87 -10.53 -6.43 23.87
CA LEU A 87 -9.60 -7.07 24.82
C LEU A 87 -8.56 -6.07 25.36
N ASN A 88 -8.10 -5.13 24.52
CA ASN A 88 -7.13 -4.13 24.93
C ASN A 88 -7.74 -3.14 25.91
N LEU A 89 -8.97 -2.69 25.66
CA LEU A 89 -9.73 -1.86 26.59
C LEU A 89 -9.91 -2.55 27.94
N GLN A 90 -10.34 -3.82 27.96
CA GLN A 90 -10.50 -4.58 29.21
C GLN A 90 -9.16 -4.76 29.95
N THR A 91 -8.08 -5.04 29.23
CA THR A 91 -6.76 -5.21 29.84
C THR A 91 -6.23 -3.89 30.41
N LYS A 92 -6.48 -2.74 29.75
CA LYS A 92 -6.18 -1.41 30.29
C LYS A 92 -6.97 -1.11 31.56
N ILE A 93 -8.26 -1.45 31.59
CA ILE A 93 -9.10 -1.32 32.79
C ILE A 93 -8.53 -2.16 33.94
N LEU A 94 -8.19 -3.43 33.70
CA LEU A 94 -7.61 -4.31 34.71
C LEU A 94 -6.25 -3.83 35.21
N LEU A 95 -5.38 -3.34 34.31
CA LEU A 95 -4.09 -2.75 34.68
C LEU A 95 -4.23 -1.50 35.54
N SER A 96 -5.27 -0.69 35.32
CA SER A 96 -5.53 0.48 36.17
C SER A 96 -5.94 0.09 37.59
N GLN A 97 -6.56 -1.08 37.77
CA GLN A 97 -6.99 -1.59 39.07
C GLN A 97 -5.88 -2.41 39.77
N PHE A 98 -5.01 -3.07 39.00
CA PHE A 98 -3.95 -3.96 39.49
C PHE A 98 -2.60 -3.67 38.80
N PRO A 99 -2.01 -2.49 39.01
CA PRO A 99 -0.82 -2.05 38.27
C PRO A 99 0.43 -2.91 38.55
N GLU A 100 0.53 -3.48 39.75
CA GLU A 100 1.65 -4.33 40.19
C GLU A 100 1.60 -5.76 39.61
N HIS A 101 0.53 -6.12 38.91
CA HIS A 101 0.32 -7.50 38.47
C HIS A 101 1.08 -7.80 37.18
N GLU A 102 2.28 -8.38 37.32
CA GLU A 102 3.21 -8.66 36.21
C GLU A 102 2.57 -9.42 35.04
N SER A 103 1.71 -10.41 35.31
CA SER A 103 0.99 -11.15 34.26
C SER A 103 0.06 -10.28 33.41
N LEU A 104 -0.57 -9.24 33.99
CA LEU A 104 -1.43 -8.30 33.26
C LEU A 104 -0.60 -7.36 32.39
N GLN A 105 0.59 -6.95 32.85
CA GLN A 105 1.53 -6.17 32.04
C GLN A 105 2.02 -6.98 30.84
N ASN A 106 2.37 -8.25 31.05
CA ASN A 106 2.78 -9.17 29.98
C ASN A 106 1.64 -9.43 28.98
N LEU A 107 0.41 -9.59 29.46
CA LEU A 107 -0.77 -9.72 28.60
C LEU A 107 -0.98 -8.47 27.73
N SER A 108 -0.89 -7.28 28.32
CA SER A 108 -1.02 -6.01 27.58
C SER A 108 0.05 -5.86 26.50
N LYS A 109 1.31 -6.21 26.80
CA LYS A 109 2.40 -6.21 25.80
C LYS A 109 2.14 -7.22 24.68
N GLY A 110 1.66 -8.41 25.01
CA GLY A 110 1.30 -9.43 24.03
C GLY A 110 0.18 -8.97 23.09
N LEU A 111 -0.85 -8.33 23.65
CA LEU A 111 -1.98 -7.85 22.87
C LEU A 111 -1.62 -6.66 21.96
N ALA A 112 -0.76 -5.75 22.43
CA ALA A 112 -0.20 -4.68 21.61
C ALA A 112 0.62 -5.24 20.42
N ARG A 113 1.38 -6.31 20.64
CA ARG A 113 2.10 -7.00 19.56
C ARG A 113 1.15 -7.63 18.54
N ILE A 114 0.05 -8.23 18.98
CA ILE A 114 -0.97 -8.80 18.08
C ILE A 114 -1.62 -7.68 17.24
N GLN A 115 -1.97 -6.55 17.85
CA GLN A 115 -2.50 -5.40 17.10
C GLN A 115 -1.54 -4.91 16.02
N HIS A 116 -0.25 -4.82 16.37
CA HIS A 116 0.77 -4.40 15.41
C HIS A 116 0.92 -5.40 14.26
N LEU A 117 0.93 -6.72 14.54
CA LEU A 117 1.00 -7.76 13.51
C LEU A 117 -0.23 -7.77 12.59
N VAL A 118 -1.43 -7.58 13.12
CA VAL A 118 -2.66 -7.46 12.31
C VAL A 118 -2.58 -6.23 11.40
N THR A 119 -2.05 -5.13 11.90
CA THR A 119 -1.86 -3.90 11.11
C THR A 119 -0.79 -4.08 10.03
N GLN A 120 0.30 -4.78 10.31
CA GLN A 120 1.34 -5.11 9.33
C GLN A 120 0.85 -6.09 8.25
N LEU A 121 0.11 -7.13 8.63
CA LEU A 121 -0.50 -8.07 7.68
C LEU A 121 -1.41 -7.32 6.70
N LEU A 122 -2.19 -6.37 7.21
CA LEU A 122 -3.02 -5.48 6.41
C LEU A 122 -2.20 -4.57 5.50
N ALA A 123 -1.15 -3.95 6.02
CA ALA A 123 -0.28 -3.08 5.23
C ALA A 123 0.33 -3.85 4.07
N LEU A 124 0.82 -5.08 4.29
CA LEU A 124 1.34 -5.96 3.24
C LEU A 124 0.27 -6.35 2.23
N ALA A 125 -0.95 -6.69 2.68
CA ALA A 125 -2.06 -7.01 1.78
C ALA A 125 -2.52 -5.80 0.94
N LYS A 126 -2.32 -4.57 1.46
CA LYS A 126 -2.63 -3.31 0.77
C LYS A 126 -1.47 -2.80 -0.10
N GLN A 127 -0.24 -3.24 0.13
CA GLN A 127 0.94 -2.78 -0.62
C GLN A 127 0.89 -3.21 -2.10
N ASP A 128 0.12 -4.26 -2.42
CA ASP A 128 -0.18 -4.71 -3.79
C ASP A 128 -1.42 -4.02 -4.40
N VAL A 129 -1.99 -3.02 -3.71
CA VAL A 129 -3.22 -2.31 -4.12
C VAL A 129 -3.02 -0.82 -3.89
N THR A 130 -2.33 -0.20 -4.82
CA THR A 130 -2.79 1.12 -5.22
C THR A 130 -4.09 0.86 -6.02
N LEU A 131 -5.27 1.15 -5.45
CA LEU A 131 -6.53 1.61 -6.13
C LEU A 131 -7.92 1.00 -5.80
N SER A 132 -8.13 -0.12 -5.09
CA SER A 132 -9.44 -0.82 -5.21
C SER A 132 -10.36 -0.99 -3.99
N MET A 133 -10.16 -0.29 -2.87
CA MET A 133 -11.23 -0.10 -1.88
C MET A 133 -11.54 1.38 -1.76
N VAL A 134 -12.45 1.87 -2.60
CA VAL A 134 -12.92 3.25 -2.55
C VAL A 134 -13.85 3.38 -1.36
N GLU A 135 -13.28 3.56 -0.17
CA GLU A 135 -13.93 4.46 0.80
C GLU A 135 -14.28 5.74 0.04
N PRO A 136 -15.49 6.31 0.21
CA PRO A 136 -15.90 7.46 -0.56
C PRO A 136 -14.86 8.56 -0.39
N THR A 137 -14.31 9.02 -1.52
CA THR A 137 -13.47 10.20 -1.54
C THR A 137 -14.29 11.38 -1.02
N GLY A 138 -13.68 12.15 -0.13
CA GLY A 138 -14.32 13.28 0.53
C GLY A 138 -13.36 14.45 0.61
N TYR A 139 -13.93 15.63 0.82
CA TYR A 139 -13.15 16.82 1.14
C TYR A 139 -12.86 16.85 2.63
N PHE A 140 -11.59 17.01 2.98
CA PHE A 140 -11.14 17.16 4.36
C PHE A 140 -9.92 18.08 4.43
N GLN A 141 -9.61 18.56 5.63
CA GLN A 141 -8.48 19.44 5.89
C GLN A 141 -7.27 18.60 6.33
N LEU A 142 -6.18 18.61 5.56
CA LEU A 142 -4.98 17.80 5.82
C LEU A 142 -4.34 18.11 7.18
N ASN A 143 -4.34 19.39 7.58
CA ASN A 143 -3.85 19.83 8.88
C ASN A 143 -4.64 19.22 10.04
N ASP A 144 -5.96 19.04 9.90
CA ASP A 144 -6.81 18.48 10.95
C ASP A 144 -6.49 16.99 11.16
N VAL A 145 -6.25 16.27 10.05
CA VAL A 145 -5.81 14.86 10.09
C VAL A 145 -4.45 14.76 10.78
N ALA A 146 -3.49 15.60 10.38
CA ALA A 146 -2.16 15.62 11.00
C ALA A 146 -2.23 15.95 12.50
N LEU A 147 -3.04 16.94 12.88
CA LEU A 147 -3.26 17.32 14.28
C LEU A 147 -3.85 16.16 15.08
N ASN A 148 -4.85 15.46 14.53
CA ASN A 148 -5.44 14.30 15.18
C ASN A 148 -4.41 13.18 15.42
N CYS A 149 -3.52 12.91 14.47
CA CYS A 149 -2.43 11.94 14.67
C CYS A 149 -1.48 12.37 15.80
N VAL A 150 -1.12 13.66 15.87
CA VAL A 150 -0.28 14.20 16.94
C VAL A 150 -0.95 14.06 18.30
N GLU A 151 -2.23 14.39 18.42
CA GLU A 151 -2.99 14.23 19.67
C GLU A 151 -3.02 12.77 20.16
N GLN A 152 -3.13 11.82 19.23
CA GLN A 152 -3.10 10.40 19.56
C GLN A 152 -1.72 9.91 20.04
N LEU A 153 -0.63 10.50 19.52
CA LEU A 153 0.75 10.05 19.73
C LEU A 153 1.53 10.89 20.76
N VAL A 154 1.00 12.03 21.20
CA VAL A 154 1.70 12.95 22.13
C VAL A 154 2.12 12.26 23.43
N ASN A 155 1.27 11.39 23.98
CA ASN A 155 1.58 10.65 25.21
C ASN A 155 2.76 9.69 25.02
N LEU A 156 2.92 9.12 23.82
CA LEU A 156 4.03 8.23 23.50
C LEU A 156 5.34 9.02 23.35
N ALA A 157 5.29 10.18 22.69
CA ALA A 157 6.43 11.09 22.59
C ALA A 157 6.89 11.59 23.97
N MET A 158 5.95 11.98 24.84
CA MET A 158 6.23 12.43 26.21
C MET A 158 6.93 11.36 27.07
N GLN A 159 6.58 10.08 26.90
CA GLN A 159 7.27 8.98 27.61
C GLN A 159 8.75 8.86 27.24
N LYS A 160 9.13 9.30 26.03
CA LYS A 160 10.51 9.37 25.57
C LYS A 160 11.15 10.77 25.75
N GLU A 161 10.44 11.70 26.37
CA GLU A 161 10.85 13.12 26.47
C GLU A 161 11.10 13.75 25.09
N ILE A 162 10.42 13.29 24.05
CA ILE A 162 10.55 13.84 22.69
C ILE A 162 9.69 15.10 22.56
N ASP A 163 10.28 16.16 22.01
CA ASP A 163 9.56 17.35 21.59
C ASP A 163 8.85 17.08 20.25
N LEU A 164 7.53 16.97 20.27
CA LEU A 164 6.69 16.69 19.09
C LEU A 164 5.83 17.92 18.81
N GLY A 165 6.03 18.56 17.66
CA GLY A 165 5.32 19.79 17.34
C GLY A 165 5.22 20.12 15.86
N PHE A 166 4.43 21.16 15.56
CA PHE A 166 4.27 21.69 14.21
C PHE A 166 5.18 22.90 13.98
N VAL A 167 5.90 22.88 12.85
CA VAL A 167 6.67 24.03 12.35
C VAL A 167 5.85 24.82 11.33
N ARG A 168 5.08 24.13 10.48
CA ARG A 168 4.11 24.73 9.55
C ARG A 168 2.80 23.95 9.62
N ASN A 169 1.68 24.65 9.64
CA ASN A 169 0.36 24.02 9.73
C ASN A 169 -0.67 24.79 8.91
N GLU A 170 -0.51 24.77 7.58
CA GLU A 170 -1.43 25.44 6.66
C GLU A 170 -2.73 24.64 6.50
N PRO A 171 -3.90 25.30 6.48
CA PRO A 171 -5.15 24.64 6.17
C PRO A 171 -5.21 24.29 4.68
N ILE A 172 -5.12 23.00 4.36
CA ILE A 172 -5.10 22.50 2.99
C ILE A 172 -6.27 21.54 2.82
N GLU A 173 -7.21 21.92 1.96
CA GLU A 173 -8.32 21.06 1.57
C GLU A 173 -7.84 20.01 0.57
N MET A 174 -8.09 18.73 0.87
CA MET A 174 -7.75 17.60 0.03
C MET A 174 -9.02 16.81 -0.32
N HIS A 175 -9.09 16.33 -1.57
CA HIS A 175 -10.10 15.38 -2.02
C HIS A 175 -9.49 13.99 -2.13
N SER A 176 -9.68 13.15 -1.09
CA SER A 176 -9.08 11.81 -1.01
C SER A 176 -9.84 10.94 0.00
N ILE A 177 -9.29 9.77 0.33
CA ILE A 177 -9.77 8.86 1.36
C ILE A 177 -9.09 9.24 2.69
N GLU A 178 -9.79 10.02 3.52
CA GLU A 178 -9.25 10.55 4.79
C GLU A 178 -8.65 9.47 5.71
N PRO A 179 -9.30 8.31 5.96
CA PRO A 179 -8.72 7.27 6.83
C PRO A 179 -7.42 6.67 6.29
N THR A 180 -7.23 6.66 4.97
CA THR A 180 -5.97 6.21 4.34
C THR A 180 -4.86 7.22 4.60
N VAL A 181 -5.16 8.51 4.44
CA VAL A 181 -4.20 9.59 4.72
C VAL A 181 -3.85 9.64 6.21
N HIS A 182 -4.83 9.50 7.10
CA HIS A 182 -4.62 9.34 8.54
C HIS A 182 -3.64 8.20 8.85
N SER A 183 -3.88 7.02 8.30
CA SER A 183 -3.03 5.86 8.53
C SER A 183 -1.59 6.07 8.07
N ILE A 184 -1.37 6.78 6.95
CA ILE A 184 -0.02 7.10 6.46
C ILE A 184 0.66 8.03 7.45
N ILE A 185 0.02 9.14 7.82
CA ILE A 185 0.59 10.15 8.72
C ILE A 185 0.88 9.55 10.09
N PHE A 186 -0.06 8.79 10.64
CA PHE A 186 0.09 8.11 11.92
C PHE A 186 1.31 7.18 11.91
N ASN A 187 1.47 6.37 10.87
CA ASN A 187 2.62 5.46 10.75
C ASN A 187 3.95 6.20 10.63
N LEU A 188 3.98 7.33 9.92
CA LEU A 188 5.20 8.14 9.81
C LEU A 188 5.58 8.77 11.16
N ILE A 189 4.63 9.31 11.91
CA ILE A 189 4.88 9.89 13.24
C ILE A 189 5.25 8.80 14.26
N ASP A 190 4.55 7.65 14.26
CA ASP A 190 4.88 6.51 15.14
C ASP A 190 6.30 6.00 14.89
N ASN A 191 6.69 5.87 13.61
CA ASN A 191 8.05 5.53 13.24
C ASN A 191 9.06 6.58 13.73
N ALA A 192 8.80 7.87 13.49
CA ALA A 192 9.68 8.94 13.97
C ALA A 192 9.87 8.85 15.49
N ILE A 193 8.81 8.68 16.28
CA ILE A 193 8.89 8.51 17.75
C ILE A 193 9.69 7.26 18.13
N LYS A 194 9.53 6.17 17.40
CA LYS A 194 10.22 4.91 17.67
C LYS A 194 11.74 5.03 17.46
N TYR A 195 12.18 5.68 16.39
CA TYR A 195 13.59 5.78 16.01
C TYR A 195 14.32 7.00 16.59
N THR A 196 13.59 8.04 16.99
CA THR A 196 14.17 9.20 17.67
C THR A 196 14.69 8.80 19.07
N PRO A 197 15.92 9.19 19.43
CA PRO A 197 16.47 8.97 20.77
C PRO A 197 15.70 9.75 21.86
N HIS A 198 15.94 9.40 23.13
CA HIS A 198 15.40 10.18 24.24
C HIS A 198 15.82 11.66 24.12
N GLN A 199 14.91 12.58 24.45
CA GLN A 199 15.12 14.03 24.34
C GLN A 199 15.34 14.56 22.91
N GLY A 200 14.96 13.77 21.90
CA GLY A 200 14.99 14.22 20.51
C GLY A 200 13.80 15.12 20.13
N VAL A 201 13.79 15.57 18.88
CA VAL A 201 12.80 16.51 18.34
C VAL A 201 12.18 15.92 17.08
N ILE A 202 10.86 16.05 16.96
CA ILE A 202 10.09 15.69 15.76
C ILE A 202 9.27 16.90 15.33
N ASN A 203 9.57 17.40 14.14
CA ASN A 203 8.94 18.54 13.52
C ASN A 203 7.99 18.10 12.40
N ILE A 204 6.74 18.55 12.48
CA ILE A 204 5.72 18.28 11.47
C ILE A 204 5.43 19.55 10.69
N SER A 205 5.38 19.45 9.37
CA SER A 205 5.04 20.55 8.48
C SER A 205 3.95 20.13 7.51
N VAL A 206 2.86 20.91 7.46
CA VAL A 206 1.80 20.83 6.45
C VAL A 206 1.84 22.11 5.63
N TYR A 207 2.07 21.99 4.32
CA TYR A 207 2.23 23.13 3.43
C TYR A 207 1.92 22.81 1.98
N THR A 208 1.64 23.85 1.19
CA THR A 208 1.59 23.75 -0.27
C THR A 208 2.97 24.03 -0.86
N ASP A 209 3.47 23.18 -1.77
CA ASP A 209 4.75 23.40 -2.45
C ASP A 209 4.65 24.40 -3.63
N GLN A 210 5.77 24.58 -4.35
CA GLN A 210 5.85 25.50 -5.49
C GLN A 210 5.02 25.04 -6.70
N ASP A 211 4.75 23.74 -6.80
CA ASP A 211 3.99 23.11 -7.88
C ASP A 211 2.50 22.91 -7.50
N HIS A 212 2.07 23.50 -6.38
CA HIS A 212 0.72 23.43 -5.82
C HIS A 212 0.29 22.05 -5.33
N TYR A 213 1.24 21.18 -4.96
CA TYR A 213 0.94 19.94 -4.27
C TYR A 213 0.81 20.14 -2.76
N ALA A 214 -0.12 19.38 -2.15
CA ALA A 214 -0.24 19.29 -0.71
C ALA A 214 0.88 18.41 -0.14
N CYS A 215 1.71 18.98 0.73
CA CYS A 215 2.85 18.31 1.33
C CYS A 215 2.66 18.13 2.84
N ILE A 216 2.98 16.93 3.31
CA ILE A 216 3.21 16.65 4.72
C ILE A 216 4.64 16.13 4.91
N GLN A 217 5.35 16.73 5.84
CA GLN A 217 6.75 16.43 6.12
C GLN A 217 6.90 16.18 7.61
N ILE A 218 7.50 15.04 7.95
CA ILE A 218 7.88 14.67 9.32
C ILE A 218 9.41 14.61 9.33
N GLU A 219 10.04 15.50 10.09
CA GLU A 219 11.49 15.50 10.30
C GLU A 219 11.77 15.09 11.74
N ASP A 220 12.63 14.11 11.92
CA ASP A 220 13.11 13.70 13.23
C ASP A 220 14.60 13.98 13.40
N SER A 221 15.02 14.18 14.65
CA SER A 221 16.43 14.38 15.00
C SER A 221 17.21 13.08 15.14
N GLY A 222 16.67 11.96 14.64
CA GLY A 222 17.31 10.65 14.65
C GLY A 222 18.52 10.56 13.71
N ALA A 223 19.22 9.43 13.80
CA ALA A 223 20.44 9.14 13.04
C ALA A 223 20.16 8.19 11.86
#